data_AF-A0A2G6JKY2-F1
#
_entry.id   AF-A0A2G6JKY2-F1
#
_cell.length_a   1.000
_cell.length_b   1.000
_cell.length_c   1.000
_cell.angle_alpha   90.00
_cell.angle_beta   90.00
_cell.angle_gamma   90.00
#
_symmetry.space_group_name_H-M   'P 1'
#
loop_
_entity.id
_entity.type
_entity.pdbx_description
1 polymer ?
#
loop_
_entity_poly.entity_id
_entity_poly.type
_entity_poly.pdbx_seq_one_letter_code
_entity_poly.pdbx_strand_id
1 'polypeptide(L)'
;MVQQYSWLMIPEIESSRARLVTGLRSLFALFCLLGVLPAQSPQPSQQPNSKETNEAAVLQRFERLDPSAQKELLRLLERRIELDPDPLVQSIYWFGPPSKQVPVATPPPVHSAEIWAKGVAPKRRILRSSDPLYRRLRQRVPPAVFVPELSKEIWYDWQKGILVRRAEPLSPLERFRNVLRGFVPRSDAAMAELLRNCDQVPEYRRLSVYFGHCYADLSGQAFLGITLYETWLQPDRLDVPDVDSIPYAVEILGSRSFRSPIPAGPKRESLYQRIMEGALRYRKFRTLREAAAAAFVADSPKVQPGYEALLPRLHLLHSYIGDDAERLGQCLIRVGDRDALIGLLDQLILEGPEGRKREAYERRESRRAALQAMAKKMHRLALAALKKAEATR
;
A
#
# COMPACT_ATOMS: atom_id res chain seq x y z
N MET A 1 11.92 24.49 24.69
CA MET A 1 12.16 23.06 25.02
C MET A 1 12.07 22.18 23.77
N VAL A 2 12.84 22.51 22.70
CA VAL A 2 12.87 21.76 21.42
C VAL A 2 14.32 21.67 20.93
N GLN A 3 15.18 20.98 21.69
CA GLN A 3 16.61 20.88 21.35
C GLN A 3 17.19 19.46 21.47
N GLN A 4 16.36 18.40 21.50
CA GLN A 4 16.81 17.05 21.86
C GLN A 4 16.82 16.00 20.74
N TYR A 5 16.54 16.37 19.47
CA TYR A 5 16.57 15.42 18.32
C TYR A 5 17.54 15.81 17.20
N SER A 6 18.62 16.53 17.52
CA SER A 6 19.70 16.81 16.54
C SER A 6 20.42 15.54 16.06
N TRP A 7 20.22 14.38 16.70
CA TRP A 7 20.88 13.11 16.37
C TRP A 7 20.14 12.27 15.30
N LEU A 8 18.90 12.65 14.95
CA LEU A 8 18.24 12.15 13.73
C LEU A 8 18.73 12.88 12.47
N MET A 9 19.57 13.91 12.64
CA MET A 9 20.61 14.21 11.66
C MET A 9 21.54 13.01 11.68
N ILE A 10 21.18 11.97 10.91
CA ILE A 10 22.11 10.89 10.60
C ILE A 10 23.40 11.58 10.16
N PRO A 11 24.55 11.38 10.85
CA PRO A 11 25.79 12.03 10.48
C PRO A 11 26.03 11.78 8.99
N GLU A 12 26.36 12.84 8.27
CA GLU A 12 26.58 12.90 6.82
C GLU A 12 26.86 11.53 6.18
N ILE A 13 25.79 10.90 5.68
CA ILE A 13 25.86 9.68 4.83
C ILE A 13 26.67 9.97 3.54
N GLU A 14 27.03 11.23 3.27
CA GLU A 14 27.94 11.59 2.17
C GLU A 14 29.32 10.96 2.33
N SER A 15 29.84 10.75 3.55
CA SER A 15 31.16 10.13 3.75
C SER A 15 31.18 8.61 3.54
N SER A 16 30.03 7.94 3.66
CA SER A 16 29.89 6.48 3.49
C SER A 16 29.49 6.07 2.08
N ARG A 17 28.86 6.96 1.29
CA ARG A 17 28.57 6.70 -0.13
C ARG A 17 29.84 6.60 -0.98
N ALA A 18 30.92 7.31 -0.63
CA ALA A 18 32.20 7.23 -1.33
C ALA A 18 32.96 5.90 -1.11
N ARG A 19 32.64 5.14 -0.05
CA ARG A 19 33.32 3.86 0.23
C ARG A 19 32.57 2.62 -0.25
N LEU A 20 31.28 2.74 -0.58
CA LEU A 20 30.45 1.61 -1.05
C LEU A 20 30.46 1.43 -2.58
N VAL A 21 30.97 2.39 -3.35
CA VAL A 21 30.99 2.31 -4.83
C VAL A 21 32.25 1.61 -5.38
N THR A 22 33.27 1.36 -4.56
CA THR A 22 34.56 0.78 -5.00
C THR A 22 34.83 -0.66 -4.57
N GLY A 23 33.86 -1.35 -3.96
CA GLY A 23 34.08 -2.66 -3.31
C GLY A 23 33.15 -3.81 -3.71
N LEU A 24 32.36 -3.70 -4.78
CA LEU A 24 31.36 -4.72 -5.12
C LEU A 24 31.37 -5.11 -6.62
N ARG A 25 32.53 -5.49 -7.15
CA ARG A 25 32.64 -6.03 -8.52
C ARG A 25 33.28 -7.42 -8.65
N SER A 26 33.57 -8.15 -7.56
CA SER A 26 34.37 -9.39 -7.65
C SER A 26 33.82 -10.64 -6.96
N LEU A 27 32.50 -10.76 -6.71
CA LEU A 27 31.93 -11.97 -6.08
C LEU A 27 30.56 -12.36 -6.68
N PHE A 28 30.50 -12.47 -8.01
CA PHE A 28 29.32 -12.99 -8.72
C PHE A 28 29.74 -13.98 -9.81
N ALA A 29 30.51 -15.01 -9.44
CA ALA A 29 30.87 -16.09 -10.36
C ALA A 29 31.27 -17.39 -9.63
N LEU A 30 30.46 -17.91 -8.69
CA LEU A 30 30.59 -19.32 -8.27
C LEU A 30 29.38 -19.82 -7.45
N PHE A 31 28.18 -19.87 -8.02
CA PHE A 31 27.08 -20.65 -7.43
C PHE A 31 26.15 -21.15 -8.56
N CYS A 32 26.64 -22.14 -9.31
CA CYS A 32 25.84 -22.95 -10.23
C CYS A 32 26.32 -24.40 -10.06
N LEU A 33 25.38 -25.35 -9.97
CA LEU A 33 25.54 -26.80 -9.81
C LEU A 33 25.53 -27.37 -8.38
N LEU A 34 24.38 -27.27 -7.70
CA LEU A 34 23.84 -28.40 -6.93
C LEU A 34 22.31 -28.37 -7.04
N GLY A 35 21.75 -29.35 -7.75
CA GLY A 35 20.30 -29.54 -7.89
C GLY A 35 19.72 -30.10 -6.59
N VAL A 36 19.05 -29.24 -5.82
CA VAL A 36 18.21 -29.65 -4.69
C VAL A 36 16.77 -29.69 -5.20
N LEU A 37 16.20 -30.89 -5.26
CA LEU A 37 14.77 -31.09 -5.49
C LEU A 37 13.99 -30.40 -4.35
N PRO A 38 12.95 -29.60 -4.63
CA PRO A 38 12.16 -29.00 -3.57
C PRO A 38 11.39 -30.11 -2.84
N ALA A 39 11.73 -30.35 -1.58
CA ALA A 39 10.90 -31.14 -0.67
C ALA A 39 9.51 -30.48 -0.61
N GLN A 40 8.49 -31.16 -1.11
CA GLN A 40 7.10 -30.77 -0.93
C GLN A 40 6.80 -30.80 0.57
N SER A 41 6.83 -29.62 1.19
CA SER A 41 6.36 -29.47 2.56
C SER A 41 4.88 -29.82 2.58
N PRO A 42 4.43 -30.76 3.44
CA PRO A 42 3.02 -31.13 3.53
C PRO A 42 2.18 -29.87 3.76
N GLN A 43 1.20 -29.63 2.89
CA GLN A 43 0.25 -28.53 3.07
C GLN A 43 -0.49 -28.75 4.40
N PRO A 44 -0.39 -27.83 5.37
CA PRO A 44 -1.15 -27.95 6.61
C PRO A 44 -2.64 -27.89 6.27
N SER A 45 -3.38 -28.88 6.74
CA SER A 45 -4.84 -28.93 6.67
C SER A 45 -5.42 -27.67 7.32
N GLN A 46 -6.03 -26.81 6.51
CA GLN A 46 -6.69 -25.59 6.96
C GLN A 46 -7.99 -25.95 7.68
N GLN A 47 -7.92 -26.17 8.99
CA GLN A 47 -9.12 -26.09 9.83
C GLN A 47 -9.62 -24.63 9.81
N PRO A 48 -10.95 -24.40 9.67
CA PRO A 48 -11.51 -23.05 9.69
C PRO A 48 -11.09 -22.34 10.98
N ASN A 49 -10.45 -21.18 10.82
CA ASN A 49 -9.87 -20.42 11.92
C ASN A 49 -11.01 -19.97 12.85
N SER A 50 -11.06 -20.50 14.09
CA SER A 50 -12.15 -20.26 15.05
C SER A 50 -12.44 -18.77 15.32
N LYS A 51 -11.48 -17.89 15.02
CA LYS A 51 -11.64 -16.43 15.04
C LYS A 51 -12.59 -15.90 13.97
N GLU A 52 -12.56 -16.43 12.75
CA GLU A 52 -13.42 -15.96 11.64
C GLU A 52 -14.89 -16.30 11.91
N THR A 53 -15.16 -17.49 12.45
CA THR A 53 -16.52 -17.91 12.82
C THR A 53 -17.11 -17.02 13.91
N ASN A 54 -16.27 -16.50 14.83
CA ASN A 54 -16.72 -15.58 15.88
C ASN A 54 -17.03 -14.18 15.30
N GLU A 55 -16.17 -13.64 14.42
CA GLU A 55 -16.39 -12.32 13.81
C GLU A 55 -17.72 -12.25 13.04
N ALA A 56 -18.02 -13.25 12.21
CA ALA A 56 -19.25 -13.30 11.43
C ALA A 56 -20.51 -13.27 12.32
N ALA A 57 -20.49 -14.02 13.44
CA ALA A 57 -21.59 -14.03 14.40
C ALA A 57 -21.80 -12.66 15.09
N VAL A 58 -20.70 -11.95 15.41
CA VAL A 58 -20.77 -10.60 15.98
C VAL A 58 -21.33 -9.59 14.98
N LEU A 59 -20.89 -9.66 13.71
CA LEU A 59 -21.40 -8.78 12.66
C LEU A 59 -22.89 -9.03 12.40
N GLN A 60 -23.33 -10.29 12.35
CA GLN A 60 -24.74 -10.63 12.18
C GLN A 60 -25.62 -10.07 13.32
N ARG A 61 -25.12 -10.09 14.57
CA ARG A 61 -25.80 -9.48 15.71
C ARG A 61 -25.94 -7.97 15.56
N PHE A 62 -24.88 -7.29 15.10
CA PHE A 62 -24.93 -5.86 14.79
C PHE A 62 -25.94 -5.56 13.67
N GLU A 63 -25.99 -6.37 12.61
CA GLU A 63 -26.94 -6.20 11.50
C GLU A 63 -28.41 -6.39 11.91
N ARG A 64 -28.68 -7.22 12.92
CA ARG A 64 -30.02 -7.37 13.52
C ARG A 64 -30.46 -6.13 14.31
N LEU A 65 -29.57 -5.18 14.57
CA LEU A 65 -29.94 -3.89 15.14
C LEU A 65 -30.70 -3.04 14.12
N ASP A 66 -31.67 -2.26 14.57
CA ASP A 66 -32.41 -1.33 13.70
C ASP A 66 -31.44 -0.27 13.19
N PRO A 67 -31.62 0.28 11.98
CA PRO A 67 -30.68 1.24 11.41
C PRO A 67 -30.42 2.47 12.30
N SER A 68 -31.40 2.91 13.08
CA SER A 68 -31.23 3.99 14.07
C SER A 68 -30.33 3.56 15.24
N ALA A 69 -30.54 2.35 15.78
CA ALA A 69 -29.73 1.78 16.85
C ALA A 69 -28.28 1.51 16.40
N GLN A 70 -28.07 1.05 15.16
CA GLN A 70 -26.72 0.89 14.58
C GLN A 70 -25.97 2.22 14.54
N LYS A 71 -26.62 3.29 14.07
CA LYS A 71 -26.03 4.64 13.99
C LYS A 71 -25.70 5.19 15.37
N GLU A 72 -26.61 5.04 16.34
CA GLU A 72 -26.41 5.54 17.70
C GLU A 72 -25.27 4.79 18.41
N LEU A 73 -25.22 3.45 18.30
CA LEU A 73 -24.12 2.65 18.81
C LEU A 73 -22.78 3.16 18.28
N LEU A 74 -22.66 3.35 16.96
CA LEU A 74 -21.43 3.83 16.35
C LEU A 74 -21.06 5.23 16.80
N ARG A 75 -22.03 6.14 16.89
CA ARG A 75 -21.78 7.51 17.37
C ARG A 75 -21.18 7.49 18.78
N LEU A 76 -21.75 6.71 19.69
CA LEU A 76 -21.24 6.58 21.06
C LEU A 76 -19.89 5.88 21.13
N LEU A 77 -19.69 4.82 20.33
CA LEU A 77 -18.44 4.06 20.25
C LEU A 77 -17.31 4.94 19.74
N GLU A 78 -17.50 5.63 18.61
CA GLU A 78 -16.48 6.49 18.03
C GLU A 78 -16.19 7.71 18.91
N ARG A 79 -17.21 8.30 19.56
CA ARG A 79 -16.98 9.38 20.53
C ARG A 79 -16.14 8.90 21.71
N ARG A 80 -16.33 7.66 22.15
CA ARG A 80 -15.50 7.07 23.21
C ARG A 80 -14.05 6.86 22.76
N ILE A 81 -13.84 6.44 21.52
CA ILE A 81 -12.49 6.24 20.95
C ILE A 81 -11.79 7.59 20.71
N GLU A 82 -12.53 8.60 20.26
CA GLU A 82 -12.03 9.98 20.10
C GLU A 82 -11.46 10.54 21.42
N LEU A 83 -12.10 10.22 22.54
CA LEU A 83 -11.69 10.69 23.88
C LEU A 83 -10.70 9.74 24.58
N ASP A 84 -10.17 8.75 23.87
CA ASP A 84 -9.27 7.76 24.46
C ASP A 84 -7.89 8.37 24.76
N PRO A 85 -7.34 8.24 25.99
CA PRO A 85 -6.08 8.90 26.35
C PRO A 85 -4.83 8.24 25.76
N ASP A 86 -4.95 7.08 25.08
CA ASP A 86 -3.82 6.38 24.49
C ASP A 86 -3.19 7.22 23.34
N PRO A 87 -1.91 7.63 23.45
CA PRO A 87 -1.27 8.46 22.43
C PRO A 87 -1.27 7.86 21.03
N LEU A 88 -1.22 6.53 20.91
CA LEU A 88 -1.24 5.85 19.60
C LEU A 88 -2.64 5.87 18.98
N VAL A 89 -3.69 5.77 19.80
CA VAL A 89 -5.07 5.97 19.34
C VAL A 89 -5.26 7.40 18.87
N GLN A 90 -4.80 8.37 19.65
CA GLN A 90 -4.89 9.79 19.31
C GLN A 90 -4.09 10.15 18.06
N SER A 91 -2.87 9.60 17.91
CA SER A 91 -2.05 9.83 16.72
C SER A 91 -2.79 9.32 15.48
N ILE A 92 -3.34 8.10 15.47
CA ILE A 92 -4.06 7.60 14.31
C ILE A 92 -5.38 8.36 14.07
N TYR A 93 -6.15 8.63 15.13
CA TYR A 93 -7.48 9.23 15.01
C TYR A 93 -7.43 10.66 14.45
N TRP A 94 -6.46 11.47 14.89
CA TRP A 94 -6.33 12.85 14.45
C TRP A 94 -5.46 13.01 13.20
N PHE A 95 -4.77 11.96 12.77
CA PHE A 95 -3.92 12.02 11.59
C PHE A 95 -4.73 11.94 10.28
N GLY A 96 -4.45 12.89 9.37
CA GLY A 96 -5.15 13.04 8.09
C GLY A 96 -6.37 13.98 8.13
N PRO A 97 -6.89 14.37 6.96
CA PRO A 97 -8.01 15.31 6.87
C PRO A 97 -9.36 14.65 7.17
N PRO A 98 -10.39 15.43 7.54
CA PRO A 98 -11.76 14.94 7.59
C PRO A 98 -12.29 14.65 6.17
N SER A 99 -13.12 13.61 6.01
CA SER A 99 -13.53 13.13 4.68
C SER A 99 -14.27 14.17 3.84
N LYS A 100 -15.01 15.08 4.45
CA LYS A 100 -15.72 16.17 3.75
C LYS A 100 -14.80 17.11 2.97
N GLN A 101 -13.52 17.20 3.33
CA GLN A 101 -12.53 18.04 2.65
C GLN A 101 -11.82 17.31 1.50
N VAL A 102 -12.05 16.00 1.36
CA VAL A 102 -11.38 15.16 0.37
C VAL A 102 -12.28 15.01 -0.88
N PRO A 103 -11.76 15.22 -2.10
CA PRO A 103 -12.54 15.10 -3.32
C PRO A 103 -12.95 13.64 -3.59
N VAL A 104 -14.10 13.45 -4.24
CA VAL A 104 -14.53 12.13 -4.70
C VAL A 104 -13.56 11.60 -5.75
N ALA A 105 -13.17 10.34 -5.61
CA ALA A 105 -12.33 9.66 -6.59
C ALA A 105 -13.03 9.62 -7.95
N THR A 106 -12.30 9.97 -9.00
CA THR A 106 -12.76 9.75 -10.36
C THR A 106 -12.17 8.44 -10.86
N PRO A 107 -12.84 7.76 -11.80
CA PRO A 107 -12.24 6.61 -12.43
C PRO A 107 -10.90 6.96 -13.09
N PRO A 108 -9.93 6.03 -13.15
CA PRO A 108 -8.69 6.30 -13.84
C PRO A 108 -8.93 6.48 -15.35
N PRO A 109 -8.19 7.39 -16.02
CA PRO A 109 -8.32 7.63 -17.45
C PRO A 109 -7.84 6.44 -18.27
N VAL A 110 -8.25 6.42 -19.54
CA VAL A 110 -7.85 5.42 -20.54
C VAL A 110 -7.14 6.16 -21.66
N HIS A 111 -6.04 5.62 -22.18
CA HIS A 111 -5.42 6.19 -23.38
C HIS A 111 -6.35 6.04 -24.60
N SER A 112 -6.59 7.15 -25.30
CA SER A 112 -7.46 7.18 -26.48
C SER A 112 -6.77 6.57 -27.70
N ALA A 113 -7.49 5.67 -28.39
CA ALA A 113 -7.05 5.09 -29.64
C ALA A 113 -6.93 6.14 -30.75
N GLU A 114 -7.81 7.15 -30.74
CA GLU A 114 -7.82 8.25 -31.70
C GLU A 114 -6.59 9.15 -31.60
N ILE A 115 -6.02 9.28 -30.40
CA ILE A 115 -4.80 10.05 -30.16
C ILE A 115 -3.55 9.23 -30.46
N TRP A 116 -3.49 7.99 -29.93
CA TRP A 116 -2.23 7.23 -29.88
C TRP A 116 -2.06 6.19 -30.99
N ALA A 117 -3.14 5.76 -31.65
CA ALA A 117 -3.11 4.75 -32.72
C ALA A 117 -4.23 4.97 -33.75
N LYS A 118 -4.38 6.21 -34.22
CA LYS A 118 -5.47 6.64 -35.11
C LYS A 118 -5.55 5.76 -36.36
N GLY A 119 -6.73 5.17 -36.58
CA GLY A 119 -7.02 4.34 -37.76
C GLY A 119 -6.45 2.91 -37.70
N VAL A 120 -5.74 2.55 -36.62
CA VAL A 120 -5.13 1.23 -36.45
C VAL A 120 -5.78 0.46 -35.31
N ALA A 121 -5.91 1.08 -34.13
CA ALA A 121 -6.47 0.42 -32.96
C ALA A 121 -8.00 0.57 -32.89
N PRO A 122 -8.72 -0.44 -32.35
CA PRO A 122 -10.16 -0.33 -32.12
C PRO A 122 -10.48 0.76 -31.10
N LYS A 123 -11.66 1.38 -31.24
CA LYS A 123 -12.18 2.31 -30.24
C LYS A 123 -12.34 1.61 -28.90
N ARG A 124 -12.04 2.31 -27.81
CA ARG A 124 -12.08 1.74 -26.47
C ARG A 124 -13.52 1.53 -26.00
N ARG A 125 -13.87 0.30 -25.62
CA ARG A 125 -15.13 -0.03 -24.94
C ARG A 125 -14.87 -0.18 -23.44
N ILE A 126 -15.50 0.68 -22.64
CA ILE A 126 -15.32 0.65 -21.18
C ILE A 126 -16.12 -0.51 -20.57
N LEU A 127 -15.42 -1.40 -19.88
CA LEU A 127 -16.00 -2.48 -19.09
C LEU A 127 -15.99 -2.10 -17.61
N ARG A 128 -17.11 -2.38 -16.92
CA ARG A 128 -17.32 -2.10 -15.49
C ARG A 128 -17.33 -3.40 -14.68
N SER A 129 -17.36 -3.28 -13.35
CA SER A 129 -17.32 -4.41 -12.40
C SER A 129 -18.43 -5.45 -12.57
N SER A 130 -19.57 -5.08 -13.15
CA SER A 130 -20.67 -5.99 -13.45
C SER A 130 -20.42 -6.90 -14.65
N ASP A 131 -19.49 -6.54 -15.55
CA ASP A 131 -19.22 -7.27 -16.77
C ASP A 131 -18.50 -8.62 -16.48
N PRO A 132 -18.94 -9.76 -17.06
CA PRO A 132 -18.28 -11.05 -16.88
C PRO A 132 -16.80 -11.07 -17.28
N LEU A 133 -16.42 -10.37 -18.37
CA LEU A 133 -15.02 -10.29 -18.80
C LEU A 133 -14.18 -9.49 -17.81
N TYR A 134 -14.74 -8.40 -17.27
CA TYR A 134 -14.09 -7.66 -16.20
C TYR A 134 -13.83 -8.55 -14.98
N ARG A 135 -14.84 -9.29 -14.52
CA ARG A 135 -14.70 -10.17 -13.34
C ARG A 135 -13.62 -11.24 -13.57
N ARG A 136 -13.57 -11.84 -14.76
CA ARG A 136 -12.52 -12.81 -15.13
C ARG A 136 -11.13 -12.18 -15.09
N LEU A 137 -10.95 -11.00 -15.67
CA LEU A 137 -9.65 -10.33 -15.62
C LEU A 137 -9.28 -9.92 -14.19
N ARG A 138 -10.22 -9.41 -13.41
CA ARG A 138 -9.99 -9.02 -12.01
C ARG A 138 -9.56 -10.18 -11.11
N GLN A 139 -10.05 -11.39 -11.36
CA GLN A 139 -9.59 -12.60 -10.67
C GLN A 139 -8.11 -12.92 -10.98
N ARG A 140 -7.69 -12.68 -12.22
CA ARG A 140 -6.29 -12.87 -12.66
C ARG A 140 -5.37 -11.73 -12.24
N VAL A 141 -5.92 -10.52 -12.10
CA VAL A 141 -5.22 -9.29 -11.73
C VAL A 141 -5.81 -8.75 -10.42
N PRO A 142 -5.56 -9.43 -9.29
CA PRO A 142 -6.06 -8.99 -8.01
C PRO A 142 -5.46 -7.62 -7.67
N PRO A 143 -6.22 -6.76 -6.97
CA PRO A 143 -5.70 -5.47 -6.57
C PRO A 143 -4.52 -5.64 -5.61
N ALA A 144 -3.51 -4.79 -5.78
CA ALA A 144 -2.40 -4.68 -4.84
C ALA A 144 -2.89 -3.99 -3.55
N VAL A 145 -3.43 -4.77 -2.61
CA VAL A 145 -4.02 -4.23 -1.38
C VAL A 145 -3.12 -4.47 -0.19
N PHE A 146 -2.86 -3.39 0.53
CA PHE A 146 -2.29 -3.40 1.87
C PHE A 146 -3.41 -3.20 2.89
N VAL A 147 -3.38 -4.00 3.95
CA VAL A 147 -4.44 -4.04 4.98
C VAL A 147 -5.81 -4.32 4.33
N PRO A 148 -5.99 -5.45 3.61
CA PRO A 148 -7.25 -5.78 2.92
C PRO A 148 -8.46 -5.89 3.85
N GLU A 149 -8.22 -6.10 5.14
CA GLU A 149 -9.22 -6.18 6.17
C GLU A 149 -9.81 -4.82 6.59
N LEU A 150 -9.17 -3.70 6.21
CA LEU A 150 -9.64 -2.34 6.48
C LEU A 150 -10.55 -1.87 5.34
N SER A 151 -11.83 -1.60 5.64
CA SER A 151 -12.71 -0.87 4.73
C SER A 151 -12.30 0.60 4.68
N LYS A 152 -12.03 1.12 3.47
CA LYS A 152 -11.47 2.46 3.25
C LYS A 152 -12.54 3.42 2.72
N GLU A 153 -12.69 4.57 3.36
CA GLU A 153 -13.39 5.74 2.83
C GLU A 153 -12.46 6.62 2.01
N ILE A 154 -11.25 6.83 2.52
CA ILE A 154 -10.22 7.70 1.96
C ILE A 154 -9.01 6.86 1.55
N TRP A 155 -8.40 7.20 0.42
CA TRP A 155 -7.13 6.62 0.00
C TRP A 155 -6.29 7.64 -0.76
N TYR A 156 -5.02 7.31 -0.92
CA TYR A 156 -4.10 8.08 -1.75
C TYR A 156 -4.26 7.68 -3.23
N ASP A 157 -4.64 8.64 -4.07
CA ASP A 157 -4.66 8.46 -5.52
C ASP A 157 -3.24 8.66 -6.06
N TRP A 158 -2.54 7.54 -6.23
CA TRP A 158 -1.20 7.53 -6.77
C TRP A 158 -1.08 8.18 -8.14
N GLN A 159 -2.12 8.26 -8.96
CA GLN A 159 -2.08 8.86 -10.29
C GLN A 159 -2.17 10.39 -10.22
N LYS A 160 -2.97 10.91 -9.29
CA LYS A 160 -3.18 12.36 -9.13
C LYS A 160 -2.25 13.00 -8.11
N GLY A 161 -1.66 12.18 -7.24
CA GLY A 161 -0.82 12.65 -6.15
C GLY A 161 -1.60 13.31 -5.01
N ILE A 162 -2.90 13.02 -4.88
CA ILE A 162 -3.80 13.65 -3.89
C ILE A 162 -4.59 12.58 -3.12
N LEU A 163 -5.15 12.98 -1.98
CA LEU A 163 -6.13 12.16 -1.28
C LEU A 163 -7.45 12.21 -2.03
N VAL A 164 -8.12 11.08 -2.14
CA VAL A 164 -9.46 10.96 -2.70
C VAL A 164 -10.33 10.10 -1.78
N ARG A 165 -11.64 10.18 -1.95
CA ARG A 165 -12.60 9.36 -1.20
C ARG A 165 -13.60 8.65 -2.09
N ARG A 166 -14.25 7.62 -1.56
CA ARG A 166 -15.42 7.02 -2.22
C ARG A 166 -16.58 8.01 -2.30
N ALA A 167 -17.46 7.79 -3.27
CA ALA A 167 -18.63 8.62 -3.49
C ALA A 167 -19.60 8.54 -2.29
N GLU A 168 -19.89 7.33 -1.84
CA GLU A 168 -20.74 7.04 -0.68
C GLU A 168 -19.88 6.87 0.58
N PRO A 169 -20.28 7.36 1.76
CA PRO A 169 -19.53 7.17 3.01
C PRO A 169 -19.55 5.70 3.46
N LEU A 170 -18.65 5.29 4.37
CA LEU A 170 -18.70 3.94 4.96
C LEU A 170 -20.07 3.66 5.59
N SER A 171 -20.64 2.50 5.28
CA SER A 171 -21.86 2.03 5.91
C SER A 171 -21.62 1.80 7.42
N PRO A 172 -22.67 1.82 8.26
CA PRO A 172 -22.56 1.47 9.66
C PRO A 172 -21.84 0.13 9.89
N LEU A 173 -22.17 -0.88 9.09
CA LEU A 173 -21.55 -2.20 9.19
C LEU A 173 -20.04 -2.17 8.89
N GLU A 174 -19.61 -1.47 7.84
CA GLU A 174 -18.18 -1.34 7.51
C GLU A 174 -17.40 -0.63 8.62
N ARG A 175 -17.96 0.46 9.17
CA ARG A 175 -17.35 1.19 10.28
C ARG A 175 -17.23 0.33 11.53
N PHE A 176 -18.31 -0.37 11.89
CA PHE A 176 -18.29 -1.29 13.02
C PHE A 176 -17.29 -2.42 12.81
N ARG A 177 -17.24 -3.00 11.61
CA ARG A 177 -16.28 -4.05 11.23
C ARG A 177 -14.84 -3.57 11.36
N ASN A 178 -14.52 -2.34 10.94
CA ASN A 178 -13.17 -1.79 11.13
C ASN A 178 -12.78 -1.75 12.61
N VAL A 179 -13.63 -1.22 13.49
CA VAL A 179 -13.35 -1.16 14.94
C VAL A 179 -13.26 -2.57 15.54
N LEU A 180 -14.16 -3.47 15.13
CA LEU A 180 -14.15 -4.88 15.55
C LEU A 180 -12.84 -5.58 15.16
N ARG A 181 -12.27 -5.25 14.00
CA ARG A 181 -10.98 -5.79 13.52
C ARG A 181 -9.77 -5.12 14.17
N GLY A 182 -9.97 -4.16 15.05
CA GLY A 182 -8.89 -3.53 15.79
C GLY A 182 -8.45 -2.17 15.25
N PHE A 183 -9.08 -1.66 14.18
CA PHE A 183 -8.70 -0.38 13.61
C PHE A 183 -9.33 0.78 14.37
N VAL A 184 -8.53 1.81 14.63
CA VAL A 184 -9.02 3.10 15.10
C VAL A 184 -9.84 3.74 13.96
N PRO A 185 -10.98 4.39 14.26
CA PRO A 185 -11.67 5.19 13.25
C PRO A 185 -10.69 6.13 12.53
N ARG A 186 -10.85 6.27 11.22
CA ARG A 186 -9.95 7.07 10.35
C ARG A 186 -8.56 6.48 10.08
N SER A 187 -8.30 5.21 10.42
CA SER A 187 -7.05 4.52 10.03
C SER A 187 -6.75 4.62 8.52
N ASP A 188 -7.77 4.61 7.68
CA ASP A 188 -7.66 4.76 6.22
C ASP A 188 -7.20 6.17 5.81
N ALA A 189 -7.78 7.21 6.44
CA ALA A 189 -7.36 8.61 6.25
C ALA A 189 -5.92 8.82 6.69
N ALA A 190 -5.54 8.21 7.83
CA ALA A 190 -4.19 8.30 8.35
C ALA A 190 -3.17 7.64 7.42
N MET A 191 -3.47 6.44 6.91
CA MET A 191 -2.65 5.79 5.89
C MET A 191 -2.52 6.63 4.61
N ALA A 192 -3.63 7.19 4.12
CA ALA A 192 -3.64 8.01 2.90
C ALA A 192 -2.78 9.26 3.04
N GLU A 193 -2.83 9.90 4.21
CA GLU A 193 -2.03 11.08 4.52
C GLU A 193 -0.53 10.74 4.64
N LEU A 194 -0.17 9.60 5.25
CA LEU A 194 1.22 9.14 5.28
C LEU A 194 1.76 8.92 3.87
N LEU A 195 0.96 8.28 3.01
CA LEU A 195 1.33 8.04 1.62
C LEU A 195 1.57 9.33 0.85
N ARG A 196 0.72 10.36 1.05
CA ARG A 196 0.94 11.69 0.46
C ARG A 196 2.29 12.29 0.86
N ASN A 197 2.65 12.20 2.14
CA ASN A 197 3.93 12.72 2.63
C ASN A 197 5.13 11.89 2.12
N CYS A 198 4.91 10.63 1.76
CA CYS A 198 5.96 9.75 1.21
C CYS A 198 6.13 9.86 -0.31
N ASP A 199 5.16 10.39 -1.06
CA ASP A 199 5.20 10.53 -2.53
C ASP A 199 5.68 11.92 -2.99
N GLN A 200 6.85 12.34 -2.51
CA GLN A 200 7.43 13.64 -2.85
C GLN A 200 8.61 13.54 -3.84
N VAL A 201 8.78 12.41 -4.55
CA VAL A 201 9.88 12.22 -5.50
C VAL A 201 9.41 12.51 -6.93
N PRO A 202 9.82 13.64 -7.56
CA PRO A 202 9.30 14.05 -8.86
C PRO A 202 9.51 13.02 -9.98
N GLU A 203 10.59 12.24 -9.92
CA GLU A 203 10.88 11.21 -10.92
C GLU A 203 9.74 10.17 -11.01
N TYR A 204 9.23 9.71 -9.86
CA TYR A 204 8.18 8.70 -9.83
C TYR A 204 6.79 9.26 -10.13
N ARG A 205 6.63 10.59 -10.08
CA ARG A 205 5.37 11.29 -10.40
C ARG A 205 4.92 11.07 -11.85
N ARG A 206 5.85 11.03 -12.80
CA ARG A 206 5.54 10.71 -14.21
C ARG A 206 5.15 9.25 -14.39
N LEU A 207 5.90 8.35 -13.76
CA LEU A 207 5.61 6.91 -13.80
C LEU A 207 4.24 6.60 -13.19
N SER A 208 3.90 7.24 -12.08
CA SER A 208 2.62 7.02 -11.40
C SER A 208 1.42 7.60 -12.16
N VAL A 209 1.58 8.71 -12.88
CA VAL A 209 0.57 9.20 -13.84
C VAL A 209 0.33 8.16 -14.94
N TYR A 210 1.39 7.67 -15.58
CA TYR A 210 1.28 6.66 -16.64
C TYR A 210 0.68 5.36 -16.13
N PHE A 211 1.27 4.73 -15.11
CA PHE A 211 0.82 3.44 -14.58
C PHE A 211 -0.53 3.52 -13.87
N GLY A 212 -1.00 4.73 -13.52
CA GLY A 212 -2.33 4.96 -13.00
C GLY A 212 -3.44 4.86 -14.04
N HIS A 213 -3.14 4.84 -15.34
CA HIS A 213 -4.16 4.65 -16.38
C HIS A 213 -4.81 3.27 -16.29
N CYS A 214 -6.07 3.18 -16.71
CA CYS A 214 -6.76 1.91 -16.87
C CYS A 214 -6.09 1.06 -17.96
N TYR A 215 -5.90 -0.22 -17.67
CA TYR A 215 -5.50 -1.21 -18.64
C TYR A 215 -6.59 -1.42 -19.68
N ALA A 216 -6.17 -1.61 -20.93
CA ALA A 216 -7.03 -2.07 -21.99
C ALA A 216 -6.34 -3.15 -22.82
N ASP A 217 -7.11 -4.14 -23.27
CA ASP A 217 -6.58 -5.25 -24.06
C ASP A 217 -6.40 -4.91 -25.55
N LEU A 218 -5.85 -5.86 -26.30
CA LEU A 218 -5.65 -5.77 -27.76
C LEU A 218 -6.97 -5.62 -28.54
N SER A 219 -8.10 -6.05 -27.97
CA SER A 219 -9.43 -5.95 -28.58
C SER A 219 -10.14 -4.63 -28.27
N GLY A 220 -9.47 -3.68 -27.61
CA GLY A 220 -10.05 -2.39 -27.26
C GLY A 220 -10.93 -2.41 -26.01
N GLN A 221 -10.97 -3.50 -25.25
CA GLN A 221 -11.71 -3.53 -23.99
C GLN A 221 -10.90 -2.82 -22.91
N ALA A 222 -11.43 -1.73 -22.36
CA ALA A 222 -10.78 -0.97 -21.29
C ALA A 222 -11.44 -1.29 -19.95
N PHE A 223 -10.66 -1.76 -18.98
CA PHE A 223 -11.19 -2.34 -17.75
C PHE A 223 -11.14 -1.32 -16.61
N LEU A 224 -12.29 -0.67 -16.34
CA LEU A 224 -12.34 0.46 -15.43
C LEU A 224 -11.91 0.09 -14.00
N GLY A 225 -10.82 0.69 -13.53
CA GLY A 225 -10.25 0.43 -12.21
C GLY A 225 -9.24 -0.71 -12.16
N ILE A 226 -8.99 -1.45 -13.26
CA ILE A 226 -7.76 -2.26 -13.42
C ILE A 226 -6.73 -1.34 -14.04
N THR A 227 -5.67 -1.02 -13.31
CA THR A 227 -4.63 -0.09 -13.75
C THR A 227 -3.49 -0.79 -14.48
N LEU A 228 -2.75 -0.05 -15.31
CA LEU A 228 -1.51 -0.52 -15.91
C LEU A 228 -0.50 -0.95 -14.83
N TYR A 229 -0.47 -0.27 -13.67
CA TYR A 229 0.32 -0.70 -12.52
C TYR A 229 0.01 -2.14 -12.12
N GLU A 230 -1.27 -2.50 -11.97
CA GLU A 230 -1.63 -3.86 -11.54
C GLU A 230 -1.32 -4.91 -12.60
N THR A 231 -1.49 -4.59 -13.89
CA THR A 231 -1.27 -5.54 -14.99
C THR A 231 0.19 -5.81 -15.27
N TRP A 232 1.04 -4.77 -15.24
CA TRP A 232 2.49 -4.92 -15.48
C TRP A 232 3.21 -5.70 -14.38
N LEU A 233 2.57 -5.91 -13.23
CA LEU A 233 3.14 -6.64 -12.10
C LEU A 233 2.70 -8.10 -12.00
N GLN A 234 1.82 -8.55 -12.89
CA GLN A 234 1.43 -9.96 -12.92
C GLN A 234 2.56 -10.83 -13.52
N PRO A 235 2.76 -12.05 -12.98
CA PRO A 235 3.72 -12.99 -13.53
C PRO A 235 3.32 -13.42 -14.95
N ASP A 236 2.02 -13.58 -15.16
CA ASP A 236 1.43 -13.83 -16.48
C ASP A 236 1.39 -12.51 -17.24
N ARG A 237 2.32 -12.35 -18.18
CA ARG A 237 2.38 -11.15 -19.03
C ARG A 237 1.06 -10.98 -19.76
N LEU A 238 0.36 -9.89 -19.47
CA LEU A 238 -0.78 -9.45 -20.25
C LEU A 238 -0.27 -8.64 -21.44
N ASP A 239 -0.85 -8.88 -22.61
CA ASP A 239 -0.53 -8.11 -23.80
C ASP A 239 -0.96 -6.66 -23.62
N VAL A 240 -0.02 -5.73 -23.79
CA VAL A 240 -0.28 -4.30 -23.72
C VAL A 240 -0.33 -3.75 -25.15
N PRO A 241 -1.44 -3.14 -25.60
CA PRO A 241 -1.56 -2.62 -26.96
C PRO A 241 -0.68 -1.40 -27.18
N ASP A 242 -0.39 -1.10 -28.45
CA ASP A 242 0.35 0.11 -28.85
C ASP A 242 -0.24 1.40 -28.27
N VAL A 243 -1.57 1.46 -28.15
CA VAL A 243 -2.30 2.60 -27.56
C VAL A 243 -1.86 2.91 -26.14
N ASP A 244 -1.35 1.91 -25.41
CA ASP A 244 -0.81 2.07 -24.05
C ASP A 244 0.73 2.14 -24.06
N SER A 245 1.40 1.42 -24.98
CA SER A 245 2.87 1.42 -25.09
C SER A 245 3.48 2.71 -25.67
N ILE A 246 2.84 3.32 -26.67
CA ILE A 246 3.31 4.57 -27.30
C ILE A 246 3.31 5.76 -26.32
N PRO A 247 2.25 5.98 -25.52
CA PRO A 247 2.26 7.00 -24.47
C PRO A 247 3.49 6.89 -23.57
N TYR A 248 3.90 5.69 -23.15
CA TYR A 248 5.12 5.54 -22.34
C TYR A 248 6.37 6.05 -23.07
N ALA A 249 6.52 5.70 -24.34
CA ALA A 249 7.66 6.16 -25.13
C ALA A 249 7.72 7.68 -25.22
N VAL A 250 6.59 8.34 -25.40
CA VAL A 250 6.51 9.80 -25.54
C VAL A 250 6.62 10.49 -24.17
N GLU A 251 5.80 10.08 -23.21
CA GLU A 251 5.59 10.77 -21.93
C GLU A 251 6.63 10.42 -20.87
N ILE A 252 7.31 9.27 -20.96
CA ILE A 252 8.34 8.85 -20.00
C ILE A 252 9.72 8.92 -20.66
N LEU A 253 9.88 8.28 -21.82
CA LEU A 253 11.18 8.21 -22.50
C LEU A 253 11.51 9.44 -23.37
N GLY A 254 10.55 10.34 -23.62
CA GLY A 254 10.74 11.51 -24.48
C GLY A 254 10.93 11.18 -25.95
N SER A 255 10.59 9.95 -26.38
CA SER A 255 10.80 9.47 -27.74
C SER A 255 9.50 9.48 -28.55
N ARG A 256 9.50 10.23 -29.67
CA ARG A 256 8.41 10.23 -30.66
C ARG A 256 8.64 9.26 -31.82
N SER A 257 9.62 8.35 -31.68
CA SER A 257 10.04 7.44 -32.75
C SER A 257 9.15 6.20 -32.90
N PHE A 258 8.19 6.00 -32.01
CA PHE A 258 7.24 4.89 -32.03
C PHE A 258 5.90 5.35 -32.59
N ARG A 259 5.34 4.58 -33.54
CA ARG A 259 4.04 4.81 -34.17
C ARG A 259 3.34 3.47 -34.29
N SER A 260 2.01 3.48 -34.21
CA SER A 260 1.19 2.27 -34.40
C SER A 260 0.97 2.02 -35.90
N PRO A 261 0.98 0.76 -36.37
CA PRO A 261 1.34 -0.43 -35.61
C PRO A 261 2.85 -0.46 -35.31
N ILE A 262 3.25 -0.82 -34.09
CA ILE A 262 4.66 -1.04 -33.76
C ILE A 262 5.06 -2.41 -34.33
N PRO A 263 5.94 -2.47 -35.36
CA PRO A 263 6.32 -3.73 -35.97
C PRO A 263 7.00 -4.66 -34.97
N ALA A 264 6.82 -5.97 -35.15
CA ALA A 264 7.58 -6.95 -34.38
C ALA A 264 9.09 -6.80 -34.63
N GLY A 265 9.89 -7.08 -33.60
CA GLY A 265 11.34 -7.05 -33.67
C GLY A 265 12.01 -6.28 -32.52
N PRO A 266 13.34 -6.08 -32.63
CA PRO A 266 14.16 -5.61 -31.51
C PRO A 266 13.75 -4.25 -30.94
N LYS A 267 13.24 -3.35 -31.79
CA LYS A 267 12.78 -2.02 -31.36
C LYS A 267 11.54 -2.10 -30.47
N ARG A 268 10.58 -2.97 -30.80
CA ARG A 268 9.39 -3.21 -29.97
C ARG A 268 9.78 -3.86 -28.66
N GLU A 269 10.59 -4.92 -28.73
CA GLU A 269 11.07 -5.63 -27.54
C GLU A 269 11.80 -4.69 -26.57
N SER A 270 12.67 -3.82 -27.09
CA SER A 270 13.36 -2.81 -26.28
C SER A 270 12.39 -1.84 -25.59
N LEU A 271 11.32 -1.39 -26.26
CA LEU A 271 10.30 -0.54 -25.65
C LEU A 271 9.59 -1.28 -24.49
N TYR A 272 9.14 -2.51 -24.73
CA TYR A 272 8.43 -3.28 -23.71
C TYR A 272 9.32 -3.60 -22.51
N GLN A 273 10.60 -3.88 -22.76
CA GLN A 273 11.59 -4.06 -21.71
C GLN A 273 11.76 -2.77 -20.87
N ARG A 274 11.83 -1.60 -21.51
CA ARG A 274 11.90 -0.31 -20.79
C ARG A 274 10.62 0.02 -20.00
N ILE A 275 9.45 -0.39 -20.49
CA ILE A 275 8.19 -0.25 -19.74
C ILE A 275 8.24 -1.15 -18.51
N MET A 276 8.66 -2.41 -18.67
CA MET A 276 8.81 -3.36 -17.57
C MET A 276 9.79 -2.86 -16.51
N GLU A 277 10.95 -2.34 -16.91
CA GLU A 277 11.92 -1.72 -16.01
C GLU A 277 11.31 -0.55 -15.23
N GLY A 278 10.56 0.33 -15.91
CA GLY A 278 9.81 1.42 -15.27
C GLY A 278 8.77 0.90 -14.26
N ALA A 279 8.03 -0.14 -14.62
CA ALA A 279 7.01 -0.76 -13.76
C ALA A 279 7.63 -1.35 -12.50
N LEU A 280 8.75 -2.08 -12.64
CA LEU A 280 9.48 -2.67 -11.52
C LEU A 280 10.08 -1.60 -10.59
N ARG A 281 10.68 -0.55 -11.16
CA ARG A 281 11.19 0.59 -10.38
C ARG A 281 10.07 1.28 -9.62
N TYR A 282 8.96 1.56 -10.29
CA TYR A 282 7.81 2.22 -9.66
C TYR A 282 7.14 1.32 -8.60
N ARG A 283 7.07 0.00 -8.82
CA ARG A 283 6.63 -0.95 -7.80
C ARG A 283 7.49 -0.88 -6.56
N LYS A 284 8.82 -0.98 -6.68
CA LYS A 284 9.72 -0.89 -5.52
C LYS A 284 9.47 0.38 -4.72
N PHE A 285 9.35 1.51 -5.43
CA PHE A 285 9.03 2.80 -4.84
C PHE A 285 7.69 2.80 -4.07
N ARG A 286 6.61 2.39 -4.74
CA ARG A 286 5.24 2.42 -4.20
C ARG A 286 5.03 1.41 -3.08
N THR A 287 5.43 0.16 -3.27
CA THR A 287 5.22 -0.96 -2.33
C THR A 287 5.94 -0.72 -0.99
N LEU A 288 7.13 -0.11 -1.01
CA LEU A 288 7.83 0.29 0.23
C LEU A 288 7.00 1.28 1.06
N ARG A 289 6.43 2.29 0.40
CA ARG A 289 5.65 3.36 1.05
C ARG A 289 4.31 2.84 1.55
N GLU A 290 3.65 1.99 0.78
CA GLU A 290 2.42 1.30 1.20
C GLU A 290 2.68 0.37 2.40
N ALA A 291 3.80 -0.35 2.43
CA ALA A 291 4.21 -1.15 3.59
C ALA A 291 4.45 -0.27 4.83
N ALA A 292 5.15 0.85 4.67
CA ALA A 292 5.41 1.80 5.76
C ALA A 292 4.12 2.40 6.33
N ALA A 293 3.20 2.83 5.47
CA ALA A 293 1.88 3.33 5.87
C ALA A 293 1.02 2.23 6.52
N ALA A 294 1.09 0.98 6.05
CA ALA A 294 0.36 -0.14 6.66
C ALA A 294 0.89 -0.46 8.07
N ALA A 295 2.22 -0.44 8.25
CA ALA A 295 2.86 -0.66 9.55
C ALA A 295 2.57 0.46 10.57
N PHE A 296 2.04 1.59 10.13
CA PHE A 296 1.60 2.66 11.02
C PHE A 296 0.34 2.27 11.81
N VAL A 297 -0.62 1.60 11.16
CA VAL A 297 -1.96 1.32 11.74
C VAL A 297 -2.14 -0.12 12.20
N ALA A 298 -1.25 -1.03 11.84
CA ALA A 298 -1.34 -2.45 12.15
C ALA A 298 0.04 -3.03 12.52
N ASP A 299 0.07 -3.95 13.50
CA ASP A 299 1.33 -4.56 13.98
C ASP A 299 1.91 -5.58 12.98
N SER A 300 1.05 -6.24 12.20
CA SER A 300 1.43 -7.29 11.26
C SER A 300 0.52 -7.23 10.02
N PRO A 301 0.51 -6.11 9.26
CA PRO A 301 -0.36 -5.97 8.10
C PRO A 301 0.00 -6.96 7.01
N LYS A 302 -0.99 -7.39 6.22
CA LYS A 302 -0.71 -8.12 4.98
C LYS A 302 -0.02 -7.18 3.99
N VAL A 303 1.16 -7.60 3.52
CA VAL A 303 1.97 -6.90 2.52
C VAL A 303 2.19 -7.76 1.28
N GLN A 304 2.76 -7.18 0.23
CA GLN A 304 3.15 -7.93 -0.95
C GLN A 304 4.32 -8.89 -0.64
N PRO A 305 4.40 -10.04 -1.34
CA PRO A 305 5.52 -10.97 -1.23
C PRO A 305 6.89 -10.29 -1.38
N GLY A 306 7.81 -10.60 -0.46
CA GLY A 306 9.16 -10.04 -0.41
C GLY A 306 9.31 -8.77 0.43
N TYR A 307 8.25 -8.34 1.12
CA TYR A 307 8.27 -7.20 2.05
C TYR A 307 8.01 -7.61 3.50
N GLU A 308 7.74 -8.88 3.78
CA GLU A 308 7.43 -9.40 5.12
C GLU A 308 8.57 -9.14 6.11
N ALA A 309 9.81 -9.37 5.68
CA ALA A 309 11.01 -9.12 6.49
C ALA A 309 11.23 -7.63 6.82
N LEU A 310 10.57 -6.74 6.09
CA LEU A 310 10.66 -5.30 6.32
C LEU A 310 9.73 -4.84 7.46
N LEU A 311 8.63 -5.55 7.74
CA LEU A 311 7.62 -5.11 8.69
C LEU A 311 8.18 -4.83 10.10
N PRO A 312 8.98 -5.72 10.72
CA PRO A 312 9.59 -5.40 12.02
C PRO A 312 10.48 -4.15 11.93
N ARG A 313 11.19 -3.95 10.83
CA ARG A 313 12.07 -2.79 10.63
C ARG A 313 11.28 -1.48 10.46
N LEU A 314 10.12 -1.53 9.80
CA LEU A 314 9.23 -0.37 9.70
C LEU A 314 8.66 0.05 11.07
N HIS A 315 8.38 -0.91 11.95
CA HIS A 315 7.99 -0.61 13.33
C HIS A 315 9.10 0.08 14.11
N LEU A 316 10.35 -0.37 13.93
CA LEU A 316 11.51 0.30 14.50
C LEU A 316 11.64 1.74 13.95
N LEU A 317 11.50 1.91 12.63
CA LEU A 317 11.56 3.22 11.98
C LEU A 317 10.51 4.18 12.56
N HIS A 318 9.24 3.75 12.64
CA HIS A 318 8.16 4.54 13.24
C HIS A 318 8.45 4.93 14.70
N SER A 319 9.03 4.02 15.49
CA SER A 319 9.43 4.32 16.87
C SER A 319 10.52 5.40 16.94
N TYR A 320 11.49 5.39 16.01
CA TYR A 320 12.55 6.41 15.98
C TYR A 320 12.06 7.77 15.51
N ILE A 321 11.24 7.81 14.46
CA ILE A 321 10.74 9.07 13.92
C ILE A 321 9.60 9.66 14.76
N GLY A 322 9.06 8.88 15.70
CA GLY A 322 7.97 9.30 16.58
C GLY A 322 6.65 9.47 15.85
N ASP A 323 6.35 8.57 14.91
CA ASP A 323 5.10 8.61 14.12
C ASP A 323 4.90 9.87 13.25
N ASP A 324 5.97 10.64 13.04
CA ASP A 324 5.96 11.84 12.22
C ASP A 324 6.02 11.50 10.72
N ALA A 325 4.99 11.90 10.00
CA ALA A 325 4.82 11.61 8.59
C ALA A 325 5.81 12.32 7.67
N GLU A 326 6.20 13.55 8.02
CA GLU A 326 7.17 14.31 7.24
C GLU A 326 8.54 13.66 7.37
N ARG A 327 8.94 13.30 8.59
CA ARG A 327 10.19 12.57 8.86
C ARG A 327 10.20 11.20 8.20
N LEU A 328 9.07 10.49 8.19
CA LEU A 328 8.94 9.23 7.45
C LEU A 328 9.21 9.45 5.96
N GLY A 329 8.53 10.42 5.36
CA GLY A 329 8.68 10.78 3.95
C GLY A 329 10.13 11.12 3.61
N GLN A 330 10.74 12.05 4.35
CA GLN A 330 12.14 12.44 4.20
C GLN A 330 13.09 11.24 4.30
N CYS A 331 12.86 10.34 5.26
CA CYS A 331 13.67 9.13 5.43
C CYS A 331 13.56 8.20 4.21
N LEU A 332 12.35 7.88 3.77
CA LEU A 332 12.12 6.99 2.63
C LEU A 332 12.60 7.59 1.30
N ILE A 333 12.56 8.91 1.15
CA ILE A 333 13.14 9.62 0.00
C ILE A 333 14.66 9.50 0.00
N ARG A 334 15.31 9.79 1.13
CA ARG A 334 16.78 9.73 1.26
C ARG A 334 17.34 8.34 1.00
N VAL A 335 16.65 7.32 1.52
CA VAL A 335 17.06 5.92 1.38
C VAL A 335 16.77 5.39 -0.03
N GLY A 336 15.68 5.85 -0.66
CA GLY A 336 15.32 5.52 -2.04
C GLY A 336 14.56 4.20 -2.17
N ASP A 337 15.17 3.08 -1.80
CA ASP A 337 14.60 1.74 -1.99
C ASP A 337 14.61 0.84 -0.73
N ARG A 338 14.00 -0.35 -0.87
CA ARG A 338 13.83 -1.33 0.20
C ARG A 338 15.15 -1.84 0.75
N ASP A 339 16.10 -2.18 -0.14
CA ASP A 339 17.33 -2.87 0.25
C ASP A 339 18.26 -1.91 0.98
N ALA A 340 18.32 -0.65 0.52
CA ALA A 340 18.98 0.43 1.23
C ALA A 340 18.34 0.69 2.61
N LEU A 341 17.01 0.58 2.74
CA LEU A 341 16.33 0.76 4.03
C LEU A 341 16.66 -0.36 5.01
N ILE A 342 16.70 -1.60 4.53
CA ILE A 342 17.10 -2.75 5.33
C ILE A 342 18.53 -2.54 5.82
N GLY A 343 19.46 -2.19 4.93
CA GLY A 343 20.85 -1.92 5.30
C GLY A 343 20.98 -0.83 6.37
N LEU A 344 20.29 0.30 6.19
CA LEU A 344 20.28 1.39 7.17
C LEU A 344 19.76 0.95 8.54
N LEU A 345 18.62 0.25 8.58
CA LEU A 345 18.00 -0.17 9.83
C LEU A 345 18.78 -1.31 10.50
N ASP A 346 19.41 -2.19 9.72
CA ASP A 346 20.30 -3.23 10.23
C ASP A 346 21.58 -2.64 10.81
N GLN A 347 22.16 -1.60 10.21
CA GLN A 347 23.27 -0.84 10.79
C GLN A 347 22.88 -0.20 12.12
N LEU A 348 21.70 0.42 12.21
CA LEU A 348 21.18 0.97 13.46
C LEU A 348 21.03 -0.10 14.56
N ILE A 349 20.68 -1.33 14.17
CA ILE A 349 20.59 -2.48 15.08
C ILE A 349 21.98 -3.03 15.45
N LEU A 350 22.96 -3.01 14.54
CA LEU A 350 24.24 -3.72 14.69
C LEU A 350 25.41 -2.85 15.17
N GLU A 351 25.44 -1.56 14.86
CA GLU A 351 26.58 -0.66 15.13
C GLU A 351 26.46 0.09 16.47
N GLY A 352 25.42 -0.19 17.24
CA GLY A 352 25.32 0.25 18.62
C GLY A 352 26.22 -0.56 19.57
N PRO A 353 26.84 0.04 20.61
CA PRO A 353 27.32 -0.71 21.77
C PRO A 353 26.19 -1.61 22.28
N GLU A 354 26.49 -2.77 22.88
CA GLU A 354 25.49 -3.83 23.14
C GLU A 354 24.16 -3.33 23.74
N GLY A 355 24.20 -2.33 24.62
CA GLY A 355 23.00 -1.68 25.15
C GLY A 355 22.07 -1.06 24.10
N ARG A 356 22.62 -0.44 23.05
CA ARG A 356 21.83 0.15 21.93
C ARG A 356 21.20 -0.90 21.02
N LYS A 357 21.83 -2.09 20.86
CA LYS A 357 21.21 -3.19 20.08
C LYS A 357 19.93 -3.65 20.75
N ARG A 358 20.03 -3.93 22.06
CA ARG A 358 18.90 -4.32 22.90
C ARG A 358 17.80 -3.26 22.87
N GLU A 359 18.16 -1.98 22.98
CA GLU A 359 17.22 -0.87 22.88
C GLU A 359 16.44 -0.85 21.55
N ALA A 360 17.11 -1.05 20.41
CA ALA A 360 16.45 -1.07 19.10
C ALA A 360 15.41 -2.21 18.99
N TYR A 361 15.77 -3.41 19.44
CA TYR A 361 14.84 -4.54 19.50
C TYR A 361 13.67 -4.27 20.45
N GLU A 362 13.94 -3.73 21.63
CA GLU A 362 12.92 -3.39 22.63
C GLU A 362 11.95 -2.32 22.09
N ARG A 363 12.44 -1.26 21.44
CA ARG A 363 11.60 -0.24 20.79
C ARG A 363 10.69 -0.83 19.73
N ARG A 364 11.25 -1.70 18.88
CA ARG A 364 10.51 -2.40 17.82
C ARG A 364 9.37 -3.24 18.40
N GLU A 365 9.67 -4.10 19.37
CA GLU A 365 8.67 -4.98 19.97
C GLU A 365 7.67 -4.19 20.83
N SER A 366 8.12 -3.14 21.51
CA SER A 366 7.24 -2.24 22.28
C SER A 366 6.18 -1.59 21.39
N ARG A 367 6.57 -1.06 20.22
CA ARG A 367 5.61 -0.50 19.26
C ARG A 367 4.62 -1.56 18.76
N ARG A 368 5.10 -2.74 18.37
CA ARG A 368 4.21 -3.82 17.91
C ARG A 368 3.24 -4.23 19.00
N ALA A 369 3.71 -4.37 20.24
CA ALA A 369 2.87 -4.67 21.39
C ALA A 369 1.82 -3.57 21.64
N ALA A 370 2.17 -2.29 21.46
CA ALA A 370 1.23 -1.17 21.56
C ALA A 370 0.13 -1.25 20.50
N LEU A 371 0.48 -1.51 19.23
CA LEU A 371 -0.50 -1.72 18.15
C LEU A 371 -1.41 -2.94 18.41
N GLN A 372 -0.86 -4.04 18.93
CA GLN A 372 -1.66 -5.21 19.31
C GLN A 372 -2.58 -4.93 20.50
N ALA A 373 -2.11 -4.18 21.49
CA ALA A 373 -2.90 -3.77 22.64
C ALA A 373 -4.05 -2.85 22.22
N MET A 374 -3.77 -1.88 21.33
CA MET A 374 -4.75 -1.02 20.69
C MET A 374 -5.80 -1.83 19.92
N ALA A 375 -5.39 -2.76 19.06
CA ALA A 375 -6.32 -3.60 18.30
C ALA A 375 -7.24 -4.42 19.22
N LYS A 376 -6.68 -5.06 20.26
CA LYS A 376 -7.46 -5.78 21.27
C LYS A 376 -8.41 -4.86 22.05
N LYS A 377 -8.04 -3.59 22.25
CA LYS A 377 -8.86 -2.59 22.93
C LYS A 377 -10.03 -2.17 22.06
N MET A 378 -9.80 -1.83 20.79
CA MET A 378 -10.86 -1.49 19.82
C MET A 378 -11.86 -2.64 19.69
N HIS A 379 -11.39 -3.88 19.56
CA HIS A 379 -12.23 -5.07 19.52
C HIS A 379 -13.13 -5.19 20.78
N ARG A 380 -12.54 -5.06 21.98
CA ARG A 380 -13.28 -5.11 23.25
C ARG A 380 -14.31 -3.99 23.37
N LEU A 381 -13.98 -2.77 22.92
CA LEU A 381 -14.90 -1.63 22.91
C LEU A 381 -16.09 -1.89 21.98
N ALA A 382 -15.85 -2.44 20.79
CA ALA A 382 -16.91 -2.81 19.83
C ALA A 382 -17.87 -3.85 20.43
N LEU A 383 -17.34 -4.92 21.04
CA LEU A 383 -18.14 -5.96 21.69
C LEU A 383 -18.96 -5.41 22.86
N ALA A 384 -18.36 -4.57 23.70
CA ALA A 384 -19.05 -3.96 24.84
C ALA A 384 -20.16 -3.01 24.39
N ALA A 385 -19.93 -2.23 23.33
CA ALA A 385 -20.93 -1.33 22.75
C ALA A 385 -22.13 -2.11 22.18
N LEU A 386 -21.86 -3.20 21.44
CA LEU A 386 -22.91 -4.07 20.91
C LEU A 386 -23.75 -4.71 22.01
N LYS A 387 -23.11 -5.30 23.03
CA LYS A 387 -23.82 -5.91 24.17
C LYS A 387 -24.72 -4.89 24.89
N LYS A 388 -24.26 -3.65 25.06
CA LYS A 388 -25.05 -2.59 25.69
C LYS A 388 -26.27 -2.21 24.84
N ALA A 389 -26.10 -2.09 23.52
CA ALA A 389 -27.19 -1.76 22.61
C ALA A 389 -28.27 -2.86 22.56
N GLU A 390 -27.85 -4.14 22.59
CA GLU A 390 -28.79 -5.27 22.65
C GLU A 390 -29.59 -5.29 23.96
N ALA A 391 -29.01 -4.88 25.08
CA ALA A 391 -29.68 -4.86 26.38
C ALA A 391 -30.68 -3.69 26.56
N THR A 392 -30.65 -2.70 25.65
CA THR A 392 -31.58 -1.55 25.67
C THR A 392 -32.81 -1.78 24.78
N ARG A 393 -32.87 -2.94 24.11
CA ARG A 393 -34.02 -3.44 23.35
C ARG A 393 -34.90 -4.28 24.24
#